data_AF-A0A970YVA3-F1
#
_entry.id   AF-A0A970YVA3-F1
#
_cell.length_a   1.000
_cell.length_b   1.000
_cell.length_c   1.000
_cell.angle_alpha   90.00
_cell.angle_beta   90.00
_cell.angle_gamma   90.00
#
_symmetry.space_group_name_H-M   'P 1'
#
loop_
_entity.id
_entity.type
_entity.pdbx_description
1 polymer ?
#
loop_
_entity_poly.entity_id
_entity_poly.type
_entity_poly.pdbx_seq_one_letter_code
_entity_poly.pdbx_strand_id
1 'polypeptide(L)'
;MGRKITDKGFGDHFDSWVGEESILNYFEIKMNYIFFRIYEFYRKKDDSPLLSGILFMFALHICVFFPIAIIIKELYEKYFQLIIIPKGIEKIILYLICFGILVYNIFKYSRHNFVKNIRKKYETSKYNNIVKTWQIFILPIAIIICTLLGIVLYKHLFLK
;
A
#
# COMPACT_ATOMS: atom_id res chain seq x y z
N MET A 1 33.88 6.60 -31.68
CA MET A 1 34.21 6.86 -30.26
C MET A 1 32.92 6.87 -29.46
N GLY A 2 32.90 6.16 -28.34
CA GLY A 2 31.72 5.49 -27.80
C GLY A 2 30.70 6.37 -27.10
N ARG A 3 29.42 6.03 -27.31
CA ARG A 3 28.32 6.45 -26.41
C ARG A 3 28.53 5.77 -25.06
N LYS A 4 28.90 6.55 -24.04
CA LYS A 4 28.73 6.12 -22.65
C LYS A 4 27.23 6.16 -22.34
N ILE A 5 26.57 5.02 -22.49
CA ILE A 5 25.32 4.72 -21.81
C ILE A 5 25.72 4.62 -20.34
N THR A 6 25.47 5.68 -19.56
CA THR A 6 25.58 5.58 -18.12
C THR A 6 24.37 4.77 -17.66
N ASP A 7 24.56 3.46 -17.53
CA ASP A 7 23.74 2.60 -16.68
C ASP A 7 23.91 3.09 -15.24
N LYS A 8 23.20 4.17 -14.89
CA LYS A 8 22.97 4.52 -13.50
C LYS A 8 21.89 3.57 -13.01
N GLY A 9 22.35 2.54 -12.31
CA GLY A 9 21.53 1.54 -11.66
C GLY A 9 20.51 2.18 -10.73
N PHE A 10 19.45 1.41 -10.52
CA PHE A 10 18.27 1.61 -9.69
C PHE A 10 18.40 2.44 -8.38
N GLY A 11 19.60 2.57 -7.78
CA GLY A 11 19.85 3.33 -6.54
C GLY A 11 20.10 4.83 -6.72
N ASP A 12 20.94 5.23 -7.68
CA ASP A 12 21.57 6.57 -7.66
C ASP A 12 20.62 7.74 -7.95
N HIS A 13 19.52 7.48 -8.68
CA HIS A 13 18.48 8.47 -8.95
C HIS A 13 17.38 8.50 -7.89
N PHE A 14 17.36 7.49 -7.02
CA PHE A 14 16.46 7.39 -5.89
C PHE A 14 17.02 8.18 -4.71
N ASP A 15 18.32 8.09 -4.47
CA ASP A 15 19.02 8.80 -3.39
C ASP A 15 18.99 10.33 -3.56
N SER A 16 18.86 10.85 -4.78
CA SER A 16 18.74 12.30 -5.01
C SER A 16 17.36 12.88 -4.62
N TRP A 17 16.38 12.03 -4.32
CA TRP A 17 15.09 12.42 -3.72
C TRP A 17 15.04 12.13 -2.21
N VAL A 18 16.05 11.42 -1.68
CA VAL A 18 16.21 11.06 -0.26
C VAL A 18 17.01 12.17 0.45
N GLY A 19 16.62 13.42 0.21
CA GLY A 19 17.01 14.53 1.09
C GLY A 19 16.06 14.55 2.28
N GLU A 20 16.42 13.87 3.36
CA GLU A 20 15.78 13.94 4.69
C GLU A 20 14.25 13.71 4.78
N GLU A 21 13.61 13.07 3.80
CA GLU A 21 12.19 12.74 3.93
C GLU A 21 11.98 11.46 4.76
N SER A 22 11.25 11.61 5.88
CA SER A 22 10.85 10.50 6.76
C SER A 22 10.23 9.32 5.99
N ILE A 23 10.38 8.09 6.52
CA ILE A 23 9.82 6.84 5.94
C ILE A 23 8.32 6.98 5.61
N LEU A 24 7.59 7.78 6.39
CA LEU A 24 6.18 8.06 6.20
C LEU A 24 5.90 8.86 4.91
N ASN A 25 6.71 9.87 4.61
CA ASN A 25 6.60 10.65 3.37
C ASN A 25 6.86 9.78 2.15
N TYR A 26 7.85 8.89 2.24
CA TYR A 26 8.16 7.96 1.16
C TYR A 26 6.97 7.04 0.84
N PHE A 27 6.36 6.46 1.87
CA PHE A 27 5.19 5.58 1.70
C PHE A 27 3.99 6.35 1.12
N GLU A 28 3.77 7.59 1.59
CA GLU A 28 2.72 8.45 1.07
C GLU A 28 2.91 8.78 -0.42
N ILE A 29 4.14 9.09 -0.84
CA ILE A 29 4.47 9.36 -2.25
C ILE A 29 4.13 8.15 -3.13
N LYS A 30 4.48 6.93 -2.68
CA LYS A 30 4.18 5.68 -3.41
C LYS A 30 2.69 5.39 -3.46
N MET A 31 1.97 5.57 -2.35
CA MET A 31 0.52 5.36 -2.30
C MET A 31 -0.23 6.35 -3.21
N ASN A 32 0.20 7.61 -3.25
CA ASN A 32 -0.36 8.61 -4.15
C ASN A 32 -0.12 8.29 -5.63
N TYR A 33 1.03 7.71 -5.96
CA TYR A 33 1.33 7.22 -7.30
C TYR A 33 0.45 6.02 -7.70
N ILE A 34 0.26 5.07 -6.79
CA ILE A 34 -0.62 3.91 -7.01
C ILE A 34 -2.06 4.39 -7.27
N PHE A 35 -2.58 5.28 -6.43
CA PHE A 35 -3.90 5.87 -6.61
C PHE A 35 -4.03 6.55 -7.98
N PHE A 36 -3.04 7.37 -8.38
CA PHE A 36 -3.01 8.02 -9.69
C PHE A 36 -3.18 7.03 -10.84
N ARG A 37 -2.44 5.92 -10.80
CA ARG A 37 -2.45 4.92 -11.87
C ARG A 37 -3.79 4.19 -11.97
N ILE A 38 -4.41 3.90 -10.83
CA ILE A 38 -5.73 3.29 -10.79
C ILE A 38 -6.80 4.28 -11.26
N TYR A 39 -6.73 5.53 -10.79
CA TYR A 39 -7.63 6.60 -11.20
C TYR A 39 -7.61 6.80 -12.72
N GLU A 40 -6.44 6.94 -13.33
CA GLU A 40 -6.31 7.10 -14.79
C GLU A 40 -6.75 5.86 -15.57
N PHE A 41 -6.59 4.66 -15.01
CA PHE A 41 -7.06 3.44 -15.64
C PHE A 41 -8.59 3.40 -15.75
N TYR A 42 -9.29 3.67 -14.64
CA TYR A 42 -10.76 3.67 -14.63
C TYR A 42 -11.33 4.89 -15.35
N ARG A 43 -10.64 6.03 -15.32
CA ARG A 43 -11.04 7.24 -16.05
C ARG A 43 -11.06 7.02 -17.56
N LYS A 44 -10.15 6.19 -18.09
CA LYS A 44 -10.10 5.83 -19.52
C LYS A 44 -11.19 4.85 -19.95
N LYS A 45 -11.92 4.27 -18.99
CA LYS A 45 -12.96 3.26 -19.22
C LYS A 45 -14.38 3.80 -19.03
N ASP A 46 -14.54 5.11 -18.83
CA ASP A 46 -15.79 5.77 -18.44
C ASP A 46 -16.44 5.21 -17.15
N ASP A 47 -15.65 4.52 -16.33
CA ASP A 47 -16.05 4.06 -15.00
C ASP A 47 -15.86 5.18 -13.95
N SER A 48 -16.50 5.07 -12.78
CA SER A 48 -16.28 5.99 -11.65
C SER A 48 -14.84 5.87 -11.11
N PRO A 49 -13.92 6.78 -11.47
CA PRO A 49 -12.49 6.57 -11.25
C PRO A 49 -12.09 6.90 -9.81
N LEU A 50 -12.81 7.83 -9.20
CA LEU A 50 -12.61 8.25 -7.82
C LEU A 50 -12.99 7.12 -6.86
N LEU A 51 -14.20 6.57 -7.01
CA LEU A 51 -14.71 5.50 -6.15
C LEU A 51 -13.84 4.25 -6.29
N SER A 52 -13.54 3.85 -7.53
CA SER A 52 -12.69 2.69 -7.80
C SER A 52 -11.28 2.85 -7.24
N GLY A 53 -10.69 4.05 -7.35
CA GLY A 53 -9.41 4.38 -6.73
C GLY A 53 -9.46 4.29 -5.21
N ILE A 54 -10.49 4.86 -4.57
CA ILE A 54 -10.66 4.82 -3.10
C ILE A 54 -10.79 3.38 -2.61
N LEU A 55 -11.64 2.57 -3.26
CA LEU A 55 -11.84 1.16 -2.88
C LEU A 55 -10.58 0.33 -3.09
N PHE A 56 -9.84 0.57 -4.18
CA PHE A 56 -8.56 -0.09 -4.40
C PHE A 56 -7.54 0.26 -3.32
N MET A 57 -7.41 1.54 -2.98
CA MET A 57 -6.51 1.97 -1.90
C MET A 57 -6.93 1.38 -0.57
N PHE A 58 -8.23 1.32 -0.28
CA PHE A 58 -8.75 0.67 0.92
C PHE A 58 -8.36 -0.82 0.99
N ALA A 59 -8.58 -1.57 -0.10
CA ALA A 59 -8.18 -2.96 -0.18
C ALA A 59 -6.67 -3.14 0.01
N LEU A 60 -5.86 -2.27 -0.60
CA LEU A 60 -4.41 -2.31 -0.47
C LEU A 60 -3.94 -2.05 0.97
N HIS A 61 -4.51 -1.04 1.64
CA HIS A 61 -4.21 -0.78 3.05
C HIS A 61 -4.57 -1.98 3.92
N ILE A 62 -5.74 -2.59 3.73
CA ILE A 62 -6.13 -3.81 4.46
C ILE A 62 -5.12 -4.93 4.23
N CYS A 63 -4.71 -5.17 2.98
CA CYS A 63 -3.74 -6.22 2.66
C CYS A 63 -2.41 -6.02 3.40
N VAL A 64 -1.98 -4.76 3.61
CA VAL A 64 -0.76 -4.44 4.35
C VAL A 64 -0.97 -4.54 5.87
N PHE A 65 -2.10 -4.05 6.40
CA PHE A 65 -2.37 -4.03 7.84
C PHE A 65 -2.71 -5.42 8.40
N PHE A 66 -3.36 -6.27 7.61
CA PHE A 66 -3.77 -7.60 8.04
C PHE A 66 -2.61 -8.50 8.55
N PRO A 67 -1.48 -8.68 7.83
CA PRO A 67 -0.36 -9.45 8.34
C PRO A 67 0.24 -8.84 9.60
N ILE A 68 0.31 -7.52 9.70
CA ILE A 68 0.82 -6.82 10.89
C ILE A 68 -0.06 -7.13 12.10
N ALA A 69 -1.38 -7.08 11.93
CA ALA A 69 -2.32 -7.41 12.99
C ALA A 69 -2.19 -8.86 13.47
N ILE A 70 -1.96 -9.81 12.55
CA ILE A 70 -1.69 -11.22 12.90
C ILE A 70 -0.40 -11.33 13.72
N ILE A 71 0.69 -10.72 13.27
CA ILE A 71 1.98 -10.77 13.98
C ILE A 71 1.86 -10.18 15.37
N ILE A 72 1.21 -9.02 15.51
CA ILE A 72 0.98 -8.38 16.81
C ILE A 72 0.17 -9.32 17.72
N LYS A 73 -0.89 -9.94 17.20
CA LYS A 73 -1.71 -10.88 17.96
C LYS A 73 -0.88 -12.07 18.48
N GLU A 74 -0.09 -12.70 17.61
CA GLU A 74 0.75 -13.86 17.98
C GLU A 74 1.82 -13.48 19.03
N LEU A 75 2.47 -12.32 18.85
CA LEU A 75 3.43 -11.81 19.83
C LEU A 75 2.75 -11.50 21.17
N TYR A 76 1.56 -10.92 21.12
CA TYR A 76 0.79 -10.58 22.30
C TYR A 76 0.36 -11.83 23.08
N GLU A 77 -0.20 -12.83 22.41
CA GLU A 77 -0.61 -14.11 23.02
C GLU A 77 0.59 -14.87 23.62
N LYS A 78 1.75 -14.82 22.96
CA LYS A 78 2.96 -15.53 23.42
C LYS A 78 3.65 -14.86 24.61
N TYR A 79 3.76 -13.54 24.63
CA TYR A 79 4.63 -12.82 25.58
C TYR A 79 3.86 -12.00 26.62
N PHE A 80 2.62 -11.59 26.35
CA PHE A 80 1.88 -10.61 27.15
C PHE A 80 0.56 -11.17 27.69
N GLN A 81 0.61 -12.36 28.31
CA GLN A 81 -0.53 -13.08 28.93
C GLN A 81 -1.36 -12.29 30.00
N LEU A 82 -1.12 -10.98 30.16
CA LEU A 82 -1.65 -10.12 31.21
C LEU A 82 -2.99 -9.44 30.88
N ILE A 83 -3.41 -9.33 29.60
CA ILE A 83 -4.73 -8.76 29.25
C ILE A 83 -5.54 -9.79 28.48
N ILE A 84 -6.51 -10.39 29.16
CA ILE A 84 -7.54 -11.22 28.55
C ILE A 84 -8.49 -10.27 27.81
N ILE A 85 -8.30 -10.10 26.51
CA ILE A 85 -9.27 -9.38 25.67
C ILE A 85 -10.54 -10.26 25.60
N PRO A 86 -11.71 -9.75 26.02
CA PRO A 86 -12.96 -10.49 25.90
C PRO A 86 -13.24 -10.88 24.45
N LYS A 87 -13.54 -12.16 24.22
CA LYS A 87 -13.84 -12.71 22.89
C LYS A 87 -14.93 -11.87 22.22
N GLY A 88 -14.61 -11.30 21.06
CA GLY A 88 -15.49 -10.46 20.26
C GLY A 88 -15.11 -8.98 20.23
N ILE A 89 -14.41 -8.47 21.25
CA ILE A 89 -13.91 -7.09 21.23
C ILE A 89 -12.82 -6.92 20.15
N GLU A 90 -12.01 -7.96 19.91
CA GLU A 90 -10.99 -7.93 18.85
C GLU A 90 -11.60 -7.71 17.46
N LYS A 91 -12.80 -8.25 17.20
CA LYS A 91 -13.51 -8.04 15.92
C LYS A 91 -14.02 -6.61 15.81
N ILE A 92 -14.57 -6.06 16.90
CA ILE A 92 -15.05 -4.67 16.94
C ILE A 92 -13.90 -3.70 16.70
N ILE A 93 -12.75 -3.91 17.35
CA ILE A 93 -11.53 -3.11 17.14
C ILE A 93 -11.09 -3.19 15.67
N LEU A 94 -11.05 -4.39 15.09
CA LEU A 94 -10.68 -4.56 13.69
C LEU A 94 -11.65 -3.82 12.75
N TYR A 95 -12.96 -3.91 12.98
CA TYR A 95 -13.95 -3.18 12.19
C TYR A 95 -13.81 -1.67 12.32
N LEU A 96 -13.54 -1.15 13.53
CA LEU A 96 -13.27 0.26 13.75
C LEU A 96 -12.01 0.73 13.01
N ILE A 97 -10.94 -0.06 13.02
CA ILE A 97 -9.72 0.24 12.26
C ILE A 97 -10.01 0.27 10.76
N CYS A 98 -10.71 -0.75 10.23
CA CYS A 98 -11.09 -0.79 8.83
C CYS A 98 -11.96 0.41 8.45
N PHE A 99 -12.95 0.75 9.28
CA PHE A 99 -13.80 1.92 9.06
C PHE A 99 -12.99 3.21 9.07
N GLY A 100 -12.05 3.38 10.01
CA GLY A 100 -11.15 4.52 10.07
C GLY A 100 -10.29 4.66 8.80
N ILE A 101 -9.74 3.55 8.28
CA ILE A 101 -8.96 3.53 7.03
C ILE A 101 -9.85 3.93 5.83
N LEU A 102 -11.08 3.41 5.77
CA LEU A 102 -12.02 3.75 4.70
C LEU A 102 -12.33 5.26 4.71
N VAL A 103 -12.69 5.79 5.89
CA VAL A 103 -12.98 7.21 6.09
C VAL A 103 -11.76 8.07 5.72
N TYR A 104 -10.56 7.68 6.16
CA TYR A 104 -9.32 8.35 5.79
C TYR A 104 -9.13 8.42 4.26
N ASN A 105 -9.30 7.29 3.57
CA ASN A 105 -9.16 7.24 2.12
C ASN A 105 -10.20 8.12 1.42
N ILE A 106 -11.45 8.10 1.87
CA ILE A 106 -12.50 8.98 1.34
C ILE A 106 -12.09 10.45 1.52
N PHE A 107 -11.72 10.87 2.73
CA PHE A 107 -11.38 12.28 3.01
C PHE A 107 -10.14 12.76 2.28
N LYS A 108 -9.15 11.89 2.05
CA LYS A 108 -7.91 12.23 1.34
C LYS A 108 -8.15 12.31 -0.16
N TYR A 109 -8.68 11.23 -0.76
CA TYR A 109 -8.77 11.08 -2.20
C TYR A 109 -9.99 11.75 -2.83
N SER A 110 -11.05 12.05 -2.07
CA SER A 110 -12.20 12.81 -2.59
C SER A 110 -11.94 14.31 -2.75
N ARG A 111 -10.82 14.84 -2.23
CA ARG A 111 -10.47 16.25 -2.39
C ARG A 111 -10.08 16.53 -3.83
N HIS A 112 -10.92 17.29 -4.55
CA HIS A 112 -10.67 17.63 -5.95
C HIS A 112 -9.29 18.26 -6.19
N ASN A 113 -8.87 19.18 -5.32
CA ASN A 113 -7.55 19.82 -5.41
C ASN A 113 -6.41 18.81 -5.28
N PHE A 114 -6.56 17.81 -4.41
CA PHE A 114 -5.57 16.77 -4.21
C PHE A 114 -5.42 15.89 -5.46
N VAL A 115 -6.55 15.43 -6.03
CA VAL A 115 -6.55 14.64 -7.27
C VAL A 115 -5.92 15.42 -8.42
N LYS A 116 -6.27 16.69 -8.58
CA LYS A 116 -5.69 17.58 -9.61
C LYS A 116 -4.18 17.74 -9.44
N ASN A 117 -3.70 17.90 -8.21
CA ASN A 117 -2.28 18.04 -7.90
C ASN A 117 -1.50 16.75 -8.17
N ILE A 118 -2.03 15.60 -7.74
CA ILE A 118 -1.45 14.28 -8.02
C ILE A 118 -1.35 14.04 -9.53
N ARG A 119 -2.42 14.34 -10.27
CA ARG A 119 -2.42 14.17 -11.72
C ARG A 119 -1.33 15.02 -12.37
N LYS A 120 -1.29 16.32 -12.08
CA LYS A 120 -0.23 17.21 -12.61
C LYS A 120 1.18 16.71 -12.26
N LYS A 121 1.37 16.19 -11.05
CA LYS A 121 2.67 15.68 -10.56
C LYS A 121 3.12 14.43 -11.31
N TYR A 122 2.20 13.50 -11.63
CA TYR A 122 2.56 12.19 -12.15
C TYR A 122 2.24 11.98 -13.64
N GLU A 123 1.51 12.88 -14.30
CA GLU A 123 1.14 12.77 -15.71
C GLU A 123 2.36 12.67 -16.64
N THR A 124 3.40 13.46 -16.37
CA THR A 124 4.67 13.45 -17.13
C THR A 124 5.75 12.57 -16.52
N SER A 125 5.39 11.75 -15.52
CA SER A 125 6.38 10.96 -14.79
C SER A 125 6.97 9.85 -15.66
N LYS A 126 8.31 9.75 -15.67
CA LYS A 126 9.05 8.65 -16.32
C LYS A 126 8.61 7.27 -15.82
N TYR A 127 8.12 7.18 -14.57
CA TYR A 127 7.63 5.93 -13.98
C TYR A 127 6.41 5.35 -14.69
N ASN A 128 5.66 6.17 -15.45
CA ASN A 128 4.48 5.70 -16.19
C ASN A 128 4.83 4.65 -17.26
N ASN A 129 6.05 4.72 -17.81
CA ASN A 129 6.54 3.76 -18.80
C ASN A 129 7.15 2.50 -18.15
N ILE A 130 7.67 2.63 -16.93
CA ILE A 130 8.38 1.56 -16.23
C ILE A 130 7.38 0.62 -15.54
N VAL A 131 6.47 1.19 -14.75
CA VAL A 131 5.49 0.41 -13.98
C VAL A 131 4.26 0.23 -14.85
N LYS A 132 3.93 -1.01 -15.21
CA LYS A 132 2.70 -1.31 -15.95
C LYS A 132 1.52 -1.37 -14.98
N THR A 133 0.35 -0.90 -15.41
CA THR A 133 -0.84 -0.84 -14.53
C THR A 133 -1.24 -2.22 -14.01
N TRP A 134 -1.04 -3.29 -14.80
CA TRP A 134 -1.31 -4.67 -14.36
C TRP A 134 -0.46 -5.09 -13.15
N GLN A 135 0.78 -4.59 -13.02
CA GLN A 135 1.64 -4.90 -11.88
C GLN A 135 1.07 -4.30 -10.58
N ILE A 136 0.42 -3.14 -10.68
CA ILE A 136 -0.26 -2.50 -9.55
C ILE A 136 -1.48 -3.33 -9.12
N PHE A 137 -2.27 -3.82 -10.08
CA PHE A 137 -3.43 -4.66 -9.78
C PHE A 137 -3.08 -5.99 -9.10
N ILE A 138 -1.91 -6.55 -9.37
CA ILE A 138 -1.45 -7.80 -8.75
C ILE A 138 -0.93 -7.58 -7.32
N LEU A 139 -0.59 -6.34 -6.95
CA LEU A 139 0.08 -6.04 -5.68
C LEU A 139 -0.69 -6.52 -4.43
N PRO A 140 -2.02 -6.31 -4.30
CA PRO A 140 -2.79 -6.88 -3.19
C PRO A 140 -2.74 -8.42 -3.15
N ILE A 141 -2.83 -9.07 -4.31
CA ILE A 141 -2.79 -10.54 -4.43
C ILE A 141 -1.42 -11.06 -4.01
N ALA A 142 -0.35 -10.42 -4.46
CA ALA A 142 1.02 -10.77 -4.08
C ALA A 142 1.23 -10.66 -2.57
N ILE A 143 0.72 -9.60 -1.93
CA ILE A 143 0.81 -9.44 -0.46
C ILE A 143 0.08 -10.57 0.26
N ILE A 144 -1.12 -10.95 -0.19
CA ILE A 144 -1.89 -12.06 0.40
C ILE A 144 -1.12 -13.37 0.27
N ILE A 145 -0.59 -13.68 -0.92
CA ILE A 145 0.20 -14.90 -1.15
C ILE A 145 1.44 -14.93 -0.25
N CYS A 146 2.22 -13.84 -0.20
CA CYS A 146 3.38 -13.73 0.67
C CYS A 146 3.01 -13.92 2.15
N THR A 147 1.88 -13.35 2.59
CA THR A 147 1.38 -13.51 3.96
C THR A 147 1.04 -14.96 4.27
N LEU A 148 0.30 -15.63 3.37
CA LEU A 148 -0.08 -17.03 3.56
C LEU A 148 1.15 -17.94 3.61
N LEU A 149 2.11 -17.75 2.69
CA LEU A 149 3.37 -18.49 2.68
C LEU A 149 4.16 -18.25 3.98
N GLY A 150 4.24 -17.01 4.44
CA GLY A 150 4.89 -16.66 5.71
C GLY A 150 4.26 -17.36 6.91
N ILE A 151 2.93 -17.41 6.98
CA ILE A 151 2.20 -18.12 8.05
C ILE A 151 2.48 -19.63 8.00
N VAL A 152 2.45 -20.24 6.81
CA VAL A 152 2.73 -21.67 6.63
C VAL A 152 4.15 -22.01 7.05
N LEU A 153 5.13 -21.22 6.61
CA LEU A 153 6.55 -21.41 6.97
C LEU A 153 6.77 -21.22 8.47
N TYR A 154 6.16 -20.20 9.08
CA TYR A 154 6.24 -19.97 10.52
C TYR A 154 5.73 -21.17 11.31
N LYS A 155 4.56 -21.71 10.94
CA LYS A 155 4.00 -22.90 11.58
C LYS A 155 4.90 -24.13 11.42
N HIS A 156 5.48 -24.33 10.24
CA HIS A 156 6.36 -25.47 10.00
C HIS A 156 7.69 -25.37 10.77
N LEU A 157 8.24 -24.17 10.95
CA LEU A 157 9.57 -23.96 11.55
C LEU A 157 9.53 -23.81 13.08
N PHE A 158 8.50 -23.17 13.64
CA PHE A 158 8.48 -22.75 15.06
C PHE A 158 7.45 -23.44 15.94
N LEU A 159 6.45 -24.11 15.35
CA LEU A 159 5.39 -24.83 16.08
C LEU A 159 5.55 -26.36 16.00
N LYS A 160 6.79 -26.83 15.80
CA LYS A 160 7.14 -28.26 15.85
C LYS A 160 7.50 -28.67 17.28
#